data_AF-A0A7L2SSA5-F1
#
_entry.id   AF-A0A7L2SSA5-F1
#
_cell.length_a   1.000
_cell.length_b   1.000
_cell.length_c   1.000
_cell.angle_alpha   90.00
_cell.angle_beta   90.00
_cell.angle_gamma   90.00
#
_symmetry.space_group_name_H-M   'P 1'
#
loop_
_entity.id
_entity.type
_entity.pdbx_description
1 polymer ?
#
loop_
_entity_poly.entity_id
_entity_poly.type
_entity_poly.pdbx_seq_one_letter_code
_entity_poly.pdbx_strand_id
1 'polypeptide(L)'
;VVCARCSDYKAELQYDRNRPNRVCQECYIFLTGHMVLEDREGKHKGILEKGAAEVSSRSLLCSSLQLLDKNGKGGTRGWFVIPQDDPLVLYIYAAPQDVRAHTSIPLLGYQVRDMPQSESRHLFQLAQSRQVFTFVADTEELKRRWMRAMARSAAGITHPQEEEEE
;
A
#
# COMPACT_ATOMS: atom_id res chain seq x y z
N VAL A 1 -25.80 -34.82 2.58
CA VAL A 1 -24.65 -35.41 3.31
C VAL A 1 -23.40 -35.15 2.49
N VAL A 2 -22.41 -34.43 3.06
CA VAL A 2 -21.19 -34.04 2.34
C VAL A 2 -20.11 -35.10 2.56
N CYS A 3 -19.51 -35.60 1.48
CA CYS A 3 -18.55 -36.70 1.55
C CYS A 3 -17.21 -36.26 2.16
N ALA A 4 -16.48 -37.23 2.72
CA ALA A 4 -15.17 -36.97 3.34
C ALA A 4 -14.12 -36.38 2.36
N ARG A 5 -14.30 -36.62 1.05
CA ARG A 5 -13.44 -36.12 -0.02
C ARG A 5 -13.90 -34.77 -0.60
N CYS A 6 -15.11 -34.33 -0.25
CA CYS A 6 -15.81 -33.25 -0.93
C CYS A 6 -15.73 -31.91 -0.15
N SER A 7 -15.45 -31.94 1.16
CA SER A 7 -15.38 -30.73 2.00
C SER A 7 -14.84 -31.07 3.38
N ASP A 8 -13.73 -30.47 3.81
CA ASP A 8 -13.21 -30.66 5.16
C ASP A 8 -13.73 -29.64 6.19
N TYR A 9 -14.66 -28.78 5.79
CA TYR A 9 -15.24 -27.75 6.66
C TYR A 9 -16.16 -28.33 7.73
N LYS A 10 -15.98 -27.90 8.98
CA LYS A 10 -16.77 -28.32 10.14
C LYS A 10 -17.27 -27.11 10.94
N ALA A 11 -18.58 -26.99 11.12
CA ALA A 11 -19.20 -25.91 11.89
C ALA A 11 -19.96 -26.46 13.10
N GLU A 12 -20.03 -25.67 14.18
CA GLU A 12 -20.85 -25.99 15.35
C GLU A 12 -22.32 -25.78 15.02
N LEU A 13 -23.11 -26.85 15.10
CA LEU A 13 -24.54 -26.77 14.79
C LEU A 13 -25.33 -26.71 16.09
N GLN A 14 -26.04 -25.60 16.30
CA GLN A 14 -26.80 -25.35 17.54
C GLN A 14 -27.85 -26.43 17.81
N TYR A 15 -28.47 -26.97 16.75
CA TYR A 15 -29.48 -28.03 16.87
C TYR A 15 -28.88 -29.38 17.28
N ASP A 16 -27.57 -29.57 17.16
CA ASP A 16 -26.85 -30.80 17.54
C ASP A 16 -25.90 -30.53 18.72
N ARG A 17 -26.38 -29.78 19.72
CA ARG A 17 -25.62 -29.48 20.95
C ARG A 17 -24.25 -28.82 20.69
N ASN A 18 -24.18 -27.97 19.67
CA ASN A 18 -22.93 -27.32 19.23
C ASN A 18 -21.84 -28.32 18.82
N ARG A 19 -22.21 -29.56 18.47
CA ARG A 19 -21.24 -30.52 17.96
C ARG A 19 -20.71 -30.08 16.58
N PRO A 20 -19.39 -30.15 16.34
CA PRO A 20 -18.82 -29.82 15.05
C PRO A 20 -19.19 -30.88 14.01
N ASN A 21 -19.99 -30.49 13.02
CA ASN A 21 -20.46 -31.36 11.95
C ASN A 21 -19.93 -30.90 10.59
N ARG A 22 -19.70 -31.85 9.69
CA ARG A 22 -19.18 -31.58 8.34
C ARG A 22 -20.26 -30.90 7.49
N VAL A 23 -19.92 -29.75 6.93
CA VAL A 23 -20.83 -28.91 6.11
C VAL A 23 -20.15 -28.58 4.78
N CYS A 24 -20.92 -28.11 3.79
CA CYS A 24 -20.31 -27.56 2.57
C CYS A 24 -19.67 -26.18 2.88
N GLN A 25 -18.87 -25.67 1.95
CA GLN A 25 -18.20 -24.37 2.09
C GLN A 25 -19.20 -23.22 2.32
N GLU A 26 -20.28 -23.15 1.54
CA GLU A 26 -21.31 -22.11 1.68
C GLU A 26 -21.95 -22.13 3.07
N CYS A 27 -22.32 -23.31 3.57
CA CYS A 27 -22.88 -23.45 4.91
C CYS A 27 -21.85 -23.12 6.01
N TYR A 28 -20.57 -23.45 5.82
CA TYR A 28 -19.53 -23.09 6.79
C TYR A 28 -19.39 -21.57 6.91
N ILE A 29 -19.36 -20.85 5.78
CA ILE A 29 -19.27 -19.38 5.74
C ILE A 29 -20.49 -18.77 6.44
N PHE A 30 -21.69 -19.26 6.09
CA PHE A 30 -22.93 -18.76 6.69
C PHE A 30 -22.99 -18.98 8.20
N LEU A 31 -22.58 -20.17 8.68
CA LEU A 31 -22.71 -20.56 10.10
C LEU A 31 -21.63 -19.98 11.00
N THR A 32 -20.40 -19.82 10.50
CA THR A 32 -19.27 -19.35 11.31
C THR A 32 -18.93 -17.89 11.07
N GLY A 33 -19.48 -17.26 10.03
CA GLY A 33 -19.08 -15.93 9.58
C GLY A 33 -17.65 -15.87 9.03
N HIS A 34 -16.92 -16.99 8.98
CA HIS A 34 -15.61 -17.06 8.35
C HIS A 34 -15.80 -17.12 6.85
N MET A 35 -15.44 -16.04 6.15
CA MET A 35 -15.14 -16.12 4.73
C MET A 35 -13.92 -17.02 4.56
N VAL A 36 -14.13 -18.27 4.14
CA VAL A 36 -13.03 -19.07 3.62
C VAL A 36 -12.69 -18.47 2.25
N LEU A 37 -11.84 -17.45 2.26
CA LEU A 37 -11.09 -17.06 1.09
C LEU A 37 -10.43 -18.33 0.60
N GLU A 38 -10.76 -18.74 -0.62
CA GLU A 38 -10.00 -19.78 -1.31
C GLU A 38 -8.52 -19.45 -1.16
N ASP A 39 -7.77 -20.47 -0.75
CA ASP A 39 -6.33 -20.41 -0.50
C ASP A 39 -5.60 -19.92 -1.75
N ARG A 40 -5.50 -18.60 -1.89
CA ARG A 40 -4.50 -17.93 -2.71
C ARG A 40 -3.50 -17.31 -1.75
N GLU A 41 -2.69 -18.15 -1.11
CA GLU A 41 -1.39 -17.84 -0.48
C GLU A 41 -1.25 -16.43 0.11
N GLY A 42 -2.28 -16.00 0.83
CA GLY A 42 -2.46 -14.62 1.24
C GLY A 42 -2.84 -14.62 2.69
N LYS A 43 -1.99 -15.22 3.54
CA LYS A 43 -1.86 -14.78 4.95
C LYS A 43 -2.06 -13.27 4.93
N HIS A 44 -2.94 -12.74 5.78
CA HIS A 44 -3.14 -11.32 5.96
C HIS A 44 -1.78 -10.66 6.21
N LYS A 45 -1.10 -10.30 5.13
CA LYS A 45 0.20 -9.64 5.09
C LYS A 45 -0.11 -8.33 5.81
N GLY A 46 0.48 -8.12 6.98
CA GLY A 46 0.34 -6.87 7.70
C GLY A 46 0.64 -5.72 6.73
N ILE A 47 0.15 -4.51 6.98
CA ILE A 47 0.29 -3.37 6.05
C ILE A 47 1.72 -3.22 5.49
N LEU A 48 2.74 -3.59 6.27
CA LEU A 48 4.15 -3.56 5.87
C LEU A 48 4.65 -4.78 5.06
N GLU A 49 3.98 -5.93 5.07
CA GLU A 49 4.41 -7.18 4.39
C GLU A 49 4.05 -7.23 2.89
N LYS A 50 3.67 -6.09 2.29
CA LYS A 50 3.52 -5.97 0.83
C LYS A 50 4.91 -5.90 0.20
N GLY A 51 5.30 -6.85 -0.64
CA GLY A 51 6.61 -6.86 -1.28
C GLY A 51 6.77 -5.78 -2.36
N ALA A 52 7.92 -5.11 -2.41
CA ALA A 52 8.17 -4.00 -3.33
C ALA A 52 7.99 -4.39 -4.81
N ALA A 53 8.38 -5.60 -5.21
CA ALA A 53 8.17 -6.10 -6.58
C ALA A 53 6.69 -6.34 -6.91
N GLU A 54 5.92 -6.91 -5.97
CA GLU A 54 4.47 -7.12 -6.12
C GLU A 54 3.74 -5.78 -6.30
N VAL A 55 4.05 -4.80 -5.44
CA VAL A 55 3.39 -3.49 -5.46
C VAL A 55 3.83 -2.65 -6.65
N SER A 56 5.09 -2.71 -7.08
CA SER A 56 5.58 -1.92 -8.21
C SER A 56 4.83 -2.23 -9.51
N SER A 57 4.46 -3.50 -9.72
CA SER A 57 3.68 -3.93 -10.90
C SER A 57 2.24 -3.41 -10.92
N ARG A 58 1.68 -3.02 -9.77
CA ARG A 58 0.32 -2.49 -9.59
C ARG A 58 0.36 -1.16 -8.83
N SER A 59 1.31 -0.30 -9.19
CA SER A 59 1.51 1.00 -8.53
C SER A 59 1.06 2.13 -9.44
N LEU A 60 0.49 3.18 -8.83
CA LEU A 60 0.30 4.47 -9.51
C LEU A 60 1.66 5.12 -9.80
N LEU A 61 2.62 4.92 -8.90
CA LEU A 61 3.99 5.37 -9.06
C LEU A 61 4.92 4.54 -8.17
N CYS A 62 6.01 4.05 -8.76
CA CYS A 62 7.12 3.42 -8.04
C CYS A 62 8.45 3.90 -8.60
N SER A 63 9.38 4.33 -7.75
CA SER A 63 10.76 4.66 -8.15
C SER A 63 11.66 4.90 -6.94
N SER A 64 12.96 5.02 -7.20
CA SER A 64 13.93 5.42 -6.19
C SER A 64 13.85 6.92 -5.91
N LEU A 65 13.83 7.29 -4.64
CA LEU A 65 14.02 8.66 -4.15
C LEU A 65 15.04 8.65 -3.01
N GLN A 66 15.55 9.83 -2.67
CA GLN A 66 16.30 10.02 -1.44
C GLN A 66 15.44 10.76 -0.42
N LEU A 67 15.29 10.19 0.79
CA LEU A 67 14.65 10.86 1.91
C LEU A 67 15.72 11.48 2.80
N LEU A 68 15.71 12.81 2.91
CA LEU A 68 16.63 13.54 3.79
C LEU A 68 16.30 13.26 5.25
N ASP A 69 17.35 13.17 6.04
CA ASP A 69 17.24 13.06 7.48
C ASP A 69 16.70 14.37 8.07
N LYS A 70 16.12 14.29 9.28
CA LYS A 70 15.52 15.46 9.96
C LYS A 70 16.53 16.59 10.19
N ASN A 71 17.82 16.23 10.23
CA ASN A 71 18.93 17.14 10.46
C ASN A 71 19.46 17.78 9.17
N GLY A 72 18.92 17.42 7.99
CA GLY A 72 19.26 17.99 6.68
C GLY A 72 20.69 17.72 6.18
N LYS A 73 21.51 17.00 6.96
CA LYS A 73 22.95 16.75 6.70
C LYS A 73 23.22 15.53 5.82
N GLY A 74 22.22 14.69 5.58
CA GLY A 74 22.31 13.47 4.79
C GLY A 74 20.93 12.97 4.37
N GLY A 75 20.88 11.92 3.55
CA GLY A 75 19.63 11.29 3.16
C GLY A 75 19.82 9.85 2.74
N THR A 76 18.82 9.02 3.00
CA THR A 76 18.82 7.60 2.67
C THR A 76 18.10 7.40 1.34
N ARG A 77 18.75 6.70 0.41
CA ARG A 77 18.09 6.26 -0.83
C ARG A 77 17.19 5.08 -0.50
N GLY A 78 15.95 5.14 -0.96
CA GLY A 78 14.96 4.10 -0.77
C GLY A 78 14.13 3.89 -2.02
N TRP A 79 13.34 2.83 -2.01
CA TRP A 79 12.33 2.56 -3.03
C TRP A 79 10.96 2.97 -2.50
N PHE A 80 10.29 3.85 -3.24
CA PHE A 80 9.05 4.48 -2.82
C PHE A 80 7.93 4.01 -3.73
N VAL A 81 6.79 3.67 -3.16
CA VAL A 81 5.67 3.11 -3.91
C VAL A 81 4.34 3.64 -3.41
N ILE A 82 3.49 4.11 -4.34
CA ILE A 82 2.07 4.38 -4.11
C ILE A 82 1.28 3.28 -4.86
N PRO A 83 0.69 2.30 -4.15
CA PRO A 83 -0.10 1.24 -4.77
C PRO A 83 -1.37 1.80 -5.44
N GLN A 84 -1.85 1.12 -6.48
CA GLN A 84 -3.13 1.44 -7.09
C GLN A 84 -4.32 1.03 -6.22
N ASP A 85 -4.22 -0.08 -5.50
CA ASP A 85 -5.27 -0.59 -4.61
C ASP A 85 -5.38 0.20 -3.28
N ASP A 86 -4.32 0.94 -2.93
CA ASP A 86 -4.22 1.75 -1.70
C ASP A 86 -3.48 3.07 -2.01
N PRO A 87 -4.10 3.95 -2.81
CA PRO A 87 -3.43 5.13 -3.36
C PRO A 87 -3.26 6.25 -2.32
N LEU A 88 -3.74 6.06 -1.10
CA LEU A 88 -3.65 7.02 -0.01
C LEU A 88 -2.43 6.79 0.87
N VAL A 89 -1.61 5.76 0.60
CA VAL A 89 -0.46 5.40 1.43
C VAL A 89 0.80 5.30 0.57
N LEU A 90 1.85 5.97 1.03
CA LEU A 90 3.20 5.85 0.48
C LEU A 90 3.98 4.80 1.27
N TYR A 91 4.45 3.76 0.59
CA TYR A 91 5.31 2.72 1.18
C TYR A 91 6.77 3.00 0.85
N ILE A 92 7.64 2.79 1.84
CA ILE A 92 9.08 3.05 1.77
C ILE A 92 9.83 1.76 2.06
N TYR A 93 10.66 1.33 1.12
CA TYR A 93 11.50 0.14 1.20
C TYR A 93 12.97 0.53 1.13
N ALA A 94 13.87 -0.29 1.69
CA ALA A 94 15.30 -0.06 1.57
C ALA A 94 15.80 -0.42 0.16
N ALA A 95 15.23 -1.48 -0.43
CA ALA A 95 15.53 -1.91 -1.78
C ALA A 95 14.28 -2.39 -2.55
N PRO A 96 14.30 -2.38 -3.89
CA PRO A 96 13.17 -2.84 -4.73
C PRO A 96 12.80 -4.32 -4.58
N GLN A 97 13.72 -5.15 -4.07
CA GLN A 97 13.52 -6.58 -3.82
C GLN A 97 12.95 -6.89 -2.42
N ASP A 98 12.79 -5.89 -1.56
CA ASP A 98 12.37 -6.12 -0.18
C ASP A 98 10.92 -6.61 -0.11
N VAL A 99 10.69 -7.67 0.66
CA VAL A 99 9.35 -8.22 0.91
C VAL A 99 8.58 -7.45 2.00
N ARG A 100 9.23 -6.48 2.66
CA ARG A 100 8.62 -5.69 3.74
C ARG A 100 9.02 -4.22 3.65
N ALA A 101 8.04 -3.33 3.73
CA ALA A 101 8.27 -1.90 3.85
C ALA A 101 8.94 -1.59 5.19
N HIS A 102 9.91 -0.68 5.17
CA HIS A 102 10.51 -0.10 6.36
C HIS A 102 9.52 0.83 7.06
N THR A 103 8.77 1.61 6.29
CA THR A 103 7.81 2.59 6.82
C THR A 103 6.70 2.85 5.81
N SER A 104 5.53 3.21 6.30
CA SER A 104 4.39 3.70 5.51
C SER A 104 3.98 5.08 5.98
N ILE A 105 3.62 5.97 5.05
CA ILE A 105 3.12 7.32 5.33
C ILE A 105 1.69 7.43 4.77
N PRO A 106 0.67 7.67 5.60
CA PRO A 106 -0.66 8.00 5.11
C PRO A 106 -0.62 9.39 4.49
N LEU A 107 -0.87 9.50 3.18
CA LEU A 107 -0.77 10.75 2.43
C LEU A 107 -1.96 11.68 2.68
N LEU A 108 -3.11 11.15 3.14
CA LEU A 108 -4.34 11.92 3.32
C LEU A 108 -4.12 13.15 4.24
N GLY A 109 -4.39 14.34 3.71
CA GLY A 109 -4.22 15.60 4.44
C GLY A 109 -2.79 16.13 4.54
N TYR A 110 -1.80 15.50 3.89
CA TYR A 110 -0.48 16.09 3.74
C TYR A 110 -0.46 17.19 2.66
N GLN A 111 0.40 18.18 2.85
CA GLN A 111 0.67 19.20 1.83
C GLN A 111 1.97 18.87 1.12
N VAL A 112 1.92 18.84 -0.21
CA VAL A 112 3.11 18.77 -1.05
C VAL A 112 3.60 20.20 -1.31
N ARG A 113 4.87 20.46 -0.99
CA ARG A 113 5.51 21.77 -1.17
C ARG A 113 6.69 21.63 -2.13
N ASP A 114 6.71 22.49 -3.14
CA ASP A 114 7.88 22.65 -3.99
C ASP A 114 8.95 23.47 -3.25
N MET A 115 10.21 23.05 -3.36
CA MET A 115 11.33 23.76 -2.75
C MET A 115 12.09 24.51 -3.85
N PRO A 116 12.52 25.76 -3.60
CA PRO A 116 13.29 26.52 -4.58
C PRO A 116 14.55 25.74 -4.97
N GLN A 117 14.81 25.68 -6.28
CA GLN A 117 15.96 24.98 -6.85
C GLN A 117 17.27 25.57 -6.30
N SER A 118 17.80 24.99 -5.22
CA SER A 118 19.19 25.17 -4.86
C SER A 118 20.02 24.24 -5.76
N GLU A 119 20.32 24.76 -6.94
CA GLU A 119 21.28 24.39 -8.01
C GLU A 119 21.59 22.92 -8.37
N SER A 120 21.16 21.88 -7.65
CA SER A 120 21.54 20.50 -7.97
C SER A 120 20.65 19.39 -7.42
N ARG A 121 19.59 19.70 -6.66
CA ARG A 121 18.74 18.66 -6.05
C ARG A 121 17.28 18.95 -6.33
N HIS A 122 16.62 18.04 -7.05
CA HIS A 122 15.19 18.11 -7.36
C HIS A 122 14.37 17.84 -6.08
N LEU A 123 14.41 18.82 -5.18
CA LEU A 123 13.87 18.77 -3.82
C LEU A 123 12.38 19.09 -3.79
N PHE A 124 11.65 18.34 -2.97
CA PHE A 124 10.27 18.64 -2.63
C PHE A 124 9.96 18.13 -1.22
N GLN A 125 8.89 18.64 -0.61
CA GLN A 125 8.51 18.29 0.76
C GLN A 125 7.09 17.80 0.85
N LEU A 126 6.86 16.89 1.79
CA LEU A 126 5.55 16.44 2.23
C LEU A 126 5.40 16.83 3.70
N ALA A 127 4.43 17.70 4.02
CA ALA A 127 4.28 18.28 5.35
C ALA A 127 2.85 18.14 5.89
N GLN A 128 2.72 17.73 7.17
CA GLN A 128 1.46 17.70 7.91
C GLN A 128 1.72 18.05 9.38
N SER A 129 1.16 19.17 9.85
CA SER A 129 1.41 19.73 11.20
C SER A 129 2.91 19.76 11.57
N ARG A 130 3.38 18.81 12.38
CA ARG A 130 4.78 18.72 12.86
C ARG A 130 5.64 17.75 12.06
N GLN A 131 5.05 16.96 11.16
CA GLN A 131 5.77 16.00 10.33
C GLN A 131 6.16 16.66 9.01
N VAL A 132 7.44 16.59 8.67
CA VAL A 132 7.98 17.07 7.40
C VAL A 132 8.94 16.02 6.86
N PHE A 133 8.67 15.55 5.64
CA PHE A 133 9.53 14.65 4.89
C PHE A 133 10.10 15.42 3.70
N THR A 134 11.43 15.42 3.56
CA THR A 134 12.11 16.11 2.46
C THR A 134 12.66 15.06 1.50
N PHE A 135 12.19 15.08 0.27
CA PHE A 135 12.57 14.13 -0.77
C PHE A 135 13.46 14.79 -1.82
N VAL A 136 14.40 14.02 -2.38
CA VAL A 136 15.16 14.38 -3.59
C VAL A 136 14.84 13.36 -4.66
N ALA A 137 14.46 13.84 -5.83
CA ALA A 137 14.34 13.01 -7.03
C ALA A 137 15.62 13.07 -7.87
N ASP A 138 15.84 12.02 -8.67
CA ASP A 138 16.98 11.94 -9.59
C ASP A 138 16.82 12.89 -10.80
N THR A 139 15.58 13.27 -11.15
CA THR A 139 15.26 14.19 -12.26
C THR A 139 14.12 15.15 -11.92
N GLU A 140 14.02 16.27 -12.63
CA GLU A 140 12.93 17.26 -12.46
C GLU A 140 11.58 16.64 -12.87
N GLU A 141 11.57 15.81 -13.91
CA GLU A 141 10.39 15.07 -14.36
C GLU A 141 9.90 14.12 -13.26
N LEU A 142 10.82 13.41 -12.61
CA LEU A 142 10.50 12.49 -11.54
C LEU A 142 9.94 13.22 -10.31
N LYS A 143 10.57 14.34 -9.92
CA LYS A 143 10.05 15.24 -8.89
C LYS A 143 8.62 15.67 -9.21
N ARG A 144 8.36 16.16 -10.42
CA ARG A 144 7.03 16.62 -10.84
C ARG A 144 5.98 15.50 -10.77
N ARG A 145 6.33 14.29 -11.22
CA ARG A 145 5.45 13.11 -11.15
C ARG A 145 5.11 12.74 -9.70
N TRP A 146 6.11 12.71 -8.81
CA TRP A 146 5.89 12.43 -7.40
C TRP A 146 5.05 13.48 -6.70
N MET A 147 5.35 14.76 -6.91
CA MET A 147 4.57 15.84 -6.33
C MET A 147 3.10 15.75 -6.76
N ARG A 148 2.85 15.49 -8.06
CA ARG A 148 1.49 15.30 -8.58
C ARG A 148 0.80 14.09 -7.95
N ALA A 149 1.45 12.93 -7.93
CA ALA A 149 0.87 11.71 -7.37
C ALA A 149 0.54 11.89 -5.88
N MET A 150 1.50 12.38 -5.08
CA MET A 150 1.28 12.61 -3.65
C MET A 150 0.22 13.68 -3.38
N ALA A 151 0.15 14.74 -4.17
CA ALA A 151 -0.87 15.78 -4.01
C ALA A 151 -2.28 15.25 -4.27
N ARG A 152 -2.45 14.42 -5.31
CA ARG A 152 -3.73 13.75 -5.62
C ARG A 152 -4.13 12.81 -4.50
N SER A 153 -3.21 11.95 -4.05
CA SER A 153 -3.41 11.07 -2.91
C SER A 153 -3.78 11.83 -1.64
N ALA A 154 -3.11 12.94 -1.37
CA ALA A 154 -3.37 13.77 -0.19
C ALA A 154 -4.74 14.47 -0.22
N ALA A 155 -5.22 14.81 -1.41
CA ALA A 155 -6.55 15.34 -1.65
C ALA A 155 -7.65 14.25 -1.68
N GLY A 156 -7.29 12.97 -1.55
CA GLY A 156 -8.24 11.86 -1.61
C GLY A 156 -8.70 11.51 -3.03
N ILE A 157 -7.99 11.98 -4.07
CA ILE A 157 -8.32 11.71 -5.48
C ILE A 157 -7.68 10.37 -5.86
N THR A 158 -8.48 9.30 -5.88
CA THR A 158 -8.02 7.90 -6.05
C THR A 158 -8.23 7.32 -7.44
N HIS A 159 -9.02 7.97 -8.30
CA HIS A 159 -9.32 7.49 -9.65
C HIS A 159 -8.32 8.04 -10.69
N PRO A 160 -7.89 7.25 -11.70
CA PRO A 160 -7.23 7.82 -12.87
C PRO A 160 -8.20 8.81 -13.55
N GLN A 161 -7.71 9.98 -13.94
CA GLN A 161 -8.45 10.77 -14.94
C GLN A 161 -8.45 9.89 -16.20
N GLU A 162 -9.62 9.42 -16.62
CA GLU A 162 -9.83 9.16 -18.03
C GLU A 162 -9.49 10.48 -18.75
N GLU A 163 -8.60 10.40 -19.72
CA GLU A 163 -8.21 11.54 -20.55
C GLU A 163 -9.49 12.11 -21.18
N GLU A 164 -9.95 13.28 -20.72
CA GLU A 164 -10.79 14.16 -21.52
C GLU A 164 -9.89 14.70 -22.64
N GLU A 165 -9.77 13.91 -23.72
CA GLU A 165 -9.48 14.45 -25.04
C GLU A 165 -10.74 15.18 -25.52
N GLU A 166 -10.69 16.51 -25.55
CA GLU A 166 -11.58 17.35 -26.38
C GLU A 166 -10.73 18.32 -27.21
#